data_AF-A0AAN6VHJ8-F1
#
_entry.id   AF-A0AAN6VHJ8-F1
#
_cell.length_a   1.000
_cell.length_b   1.000
_cell.length_c   1.000
_cell.angle_alpha   90.00
_cell.angle_beta   90.00
_cell.angle_gamma   90.00
#
_symmetry.space_group_name_H-M   'P 1'
#
loop_
_entity.id
_entity.type
_entity.pdbx_description
1 polymer ?
#
loop_
_entity_poly.entity_id
_entity_poly.type
_entity_poly.pdbx_seq_one_letter_code
_entity_poly.pdbx_strand_id
1 'polypeptide(L)'
;MADCGTPEKPLCLADIDFSTRPNSYPGIVLTGEAFDRGVEYGRVFADKIRANVARHLNHPDLPFWSNCVPRIRDVYLPALERHWHIGFMELRGMALGSGVNLHQLVFLNAREDLAAIRHLLEPYRIGPKGRREEPQDPIATTSACFSHRVTADGAPVLAHTWSTSKQVHDENLIVCLEIQYPPWEELSNLFMVVEAGMISGCGMSADGLAVTGNGLFSSGDIIPAAGDGSFPMTCLERGVLEWGYMDSTRRMCERLERHASKHLLLVDGNGSSMSLELGVERIFAHYGVPGNHTKVHANHFQSFEAFASRRKATDRYPDRQHSAARLERVTNLIAERRGDGVSRQQIQDIFSDHGDSSANLCQHRHNNRVSMTAAFVMFDTKRKVISVCKGPPCQGVMMHFTFQKFAGGDDGAVDAEMKDVETANADAEMREFGDDVTSDTAMDVDVVDAKNVVADAEMKDVQKNNNNSDPRSRGGPLNGSHGVRRGTLAARARDAAAPYPPQAKRVTMTARRTTAMTDVIWKSFASRSRAPVEAMPPPPPPASPVGSLGDATDAFMDET
;
A
#
# COMPACT_ATOMS: atom_id res chain seq x y z
N MET A 1 -11.77 -31.91 -1.83
CA MET A 1 -12.08 -30.58 -2.41
C MET A 1 -13.21 -29.84 -1.68
N ALA A 2 -14.02 -30.48 -0.82
CA ALA A 2 -15.13 -29.80 -0.12
C ALA A 2 -14.69 -28.68 0.84
N ASP A 3 -13.44 -28.70 1.31
CA ASP A 3 -12.96 -27.82 2.40
C ASP A 3 -12.25 -26.54 1.92
N CYS A 4 -12.19 -26.29 0.61
CA CYS A 4 -11.49 -25.14 0.03
C CYS A 4 -12.42 -23.98 -0.36
N GLY A 5 -13.74 -24.19 -0.22
CA GLY A 5 -14.74 -23.27 -0.76
C GLY A 5 -14.79 -23.33 -2.29
N THR A 6 -15.73 -22.60 -2.87
CA THR A 6 -15.75 -22.28 -4.31
C THR A 6 -15.99 -20.78 -4.49
N PRO A 7 -15.78 -20.21 -5.69
CA PRO A 7 -16.15 -18.82 -5.92
C PRO A 7 -17.63 -18.50 -5.62
N GLU A 8 -18.53 -19.46 -5.77
CA GLU A 8 -19.96 -19.33 -5.49
C GLU A 8 -20.31 -19.57 -4.01
N LYS A 9 -19.43 -20.28 -3.29
CA LYS A 9 -19.55 -20.59 -1.86
C LYS A 9 -18.20 -20.38 -1.17
N PRO A 10 -17.73 -19.12 -1.08
CA PRO A 10 -16.46 -18.81 -0.42
C PRO A 10 -16.59 -19.00 1.10
N LEU A 11 -15.46 -19.15 1.76
CA LEU A 11 -15.36 -19.38 3.20
C LEU A 11 -15.07 -18.07 3.95
N CYS A 12 -15.61 -17.88 5.15
CA CYS A 12 -15.14 -16.82 6.03
C CYS A 12 -13.83 -17.26 6.70
N LEU A 13 -12.87 -16.35 6.88
CA LEU A 13 -11.56 -16.69 7.44
C LEU A 13 -11.65 -17.23 8.88
N ALA A 14 -12.62 -16.71 9.65
CA ALA A 14 -12.89 -17.12 11.04
C ALA A 14 -13.33 -18.59 11.18
N ASP A 15 -13.91 -19.18 10.14
CA ASP A 15 -14.50 -20.52 10.19
C ASP A 15 -13.49 -21.63 9.86
N ILE A 16 -12.22 -21.26 9.69
CA ILE A 16 -11.18 -22.15 9.18
C ILE A 16 -10.25 -22.64 10.27
N ASP A 17 -10.27 -23.95 10.49
CA ASP A 17 -9.21 -24.63 11.21
C ASP A 17 -8.02 -24.92 10.28
N PHE A 18 -7.02 -24.03 10.30
CA PHE A 18 -5.80 -24.19 9.50
C PHE A 18 -4.91 -25.36 9.93
N SER A 19 -5.08 -25.90 11.14
CA SER A 19 -4.29 -27.05 11.61
C SER A 19 -4.59 -28.33 10.82
N THR A 20 -5.78 -28.42 10.25
CA THR A 20 -6.23 -29.54 9.40
C THR A 20 -5.95 -29.29 7.91
N ARG A 21 -5.34 -28.15 7.54
CA ARG A 21 -5.18 -27.70 6.14
C ARG A 21 -3.72 -27.35 5.81
N PRO A 22 -2.80 -28.32 5.78
CA PRO A 22 -1.36 -28.08 5.59
C PRO A 22 -1.00 -27.48 4.21
N ASN A 23 -1.90 -27.60 3.23
CA ASN A 23 -1.72 -27.06 1.87
C ASN A 23 -2.33 -25.66 1.68
N SER A 24 -2.66 -24.96 2.77
CA SER A 24 -3.14 -23.58 2.76
C SER A 24 -2.20 -22.68 3.56
N TYR A 25 -2.30 -21.36 3.36
CA TYR A 25 -1.65 -20.39 4.22
C TYR A 25 -2.51 -20.12 5.45
N PRO A 26 -1.92 -20.06 6.66
CA PRO A 26 -2.68 -19.78 7.86
C PRO A 26 -3.23 -18.36 7.81
N GLY A 27 -4.32 -18.11 8.53
CA GLY A 27 -4.88 -16.78 8.63
C GLY A 27 -5.57 -16.50 9.94
N ILE A 28 -5.91 -15.22 10.13
CA ILE A 28 -6.53 -14.69 11.33
C ILE A 28 -7.44 -13.51 11.00
N VAL A 29 -8.53 -13.38 11.75
CA VAL A 29 -9.35 -12.16 11.77
C VAL A 29 -8.83 -11.25 12.89
N LEU A 30 -8.47 -10.02 12.55
CA LEU A 30 -7.99 -8.98 13.46
C LEU A 30 -9.11 -7.97 13.69
N THR A 31 -9.39 -7.68 14.96
CA THR A 31 -10.49 -6.78 15.36
C THR A 31 -10.03 -5.81 16.46
N GLY A 32 -10.78 -4.73 16.68
CA GLY A 32 -10.49 -3.75 17.72
C GLY A 32 -9.53 -2.66 17.26
N GLU A 33 -8.91 -1.96 18.22
CA GLU A 33 -8.00 -0.83 17.98
C GLU A 33 -6.70 -1.27 17.30
N ALA A 34 -6.07 -0.36 16.56
CA ALA A 34 -4.87 -0.65 15.76
C ALA A 34 -3.75 -1.34 16.55
N PHE A 35 -3.45 -0.86 17.76
CA PHE A 35 -2.42 -1.46 18.60
C PHE A 35 -2.77 -2.90 19.01
N ASP A 36 -4.04 -3.16 19.37
CA ASP A 36 -4.49 -4.46 19.84
C ASP A 36 -4.52 -5.48 18.69
N ARG A 37 -4.98 -5.07 17.49
CA ARG A 37 -4.84 -5.84 16.24
C ARG A 37 -3.39 -6.23 16.01
N GLY A 38 -2.49 -5.26 16.19
CA GLY A 38 -1.05 -5.48 16.07
C GLY A 38 -0.53 -6.50 17.08
N VAL A 39 -0.89 -6.39 18.36
CA VAL A 39 -0.49 -7.32 19.41
C VAL A 39 -0.96 -8.74 19.09
N GLU A 40 -2.20 -8.89 18.65
CA GLU A 40 -2.76 -10.18 18.28
C GLU A 40 -2.03 -10.80 17.09
N TYR A 41 -1.84 -10.05 15.99
CA TYR A 41 -1.05 -10.49 14.85
C TYR A 41 0.36 -10.92 15.30
N GLY A 42 1.06 -10.03 16.01
CA GLY A 42 2.40 -10.29 16.52
C GLY A 42 2.48 -11.57 17.34
N ARG A 43 1.51 -11.81 18.24
CA ARG A 43 1.44 -12.96 19.12
C ARG A 43 1.17 -14.26 18.35
N VAL A 44 0.19 -14.25 17.45
CA VAL A 44 -0.26 -15.47 16.74
C VAL A 44 0.79 -15.94 15.74
N PHE A 45 1.45 -15.03 15.04
CA PHE A 45 2.47 -15.37 14.04
C PHE A 45 3.90 -15.12 14.52
N ALA A 46 4.14 -15.08 15.83
CA ALA A 46 5.43 -14.69 16.43
C ALA A 46 6.63 -15.47 15.86
N ASP A 47 6.52 -16.79 15.74
CA ASP A 47 7.60 -17.64 15.22
C ASP A 47 7.89 -17.36 13.74
N LYS A 48 6.83 -17.13 12.95
CA LYS A 48 6.94 -16.80 11.51
C LYS A 48 7.54 -15.41 11.31
N ILE A 49 7.13 -14.45 12.13
CA ILE A 49 7.69 -13.09 12.13
C ILE A 49 9.19 -13.15 12.43
N ARG A 50 9.60 -13.89 13.47
CA ARG A 50 11.02 -14.06 13.82
C ARG A 50 11.81 -14.74 12.70
N ALA A 51 11.27 -15.80 12.12
CA ALA A 51 11.89 -16.49 10.99
C ALA A 51 12.06 -15.55 9.78
N ASN A 52 11.02 -14.78 9.44
CA ASN A 52 11.07 -13.86 8.33
C ASN A 52 12.03 -12.68 8.57
N VAL A 53 12.07 -12.13 9.78
CA VAL A 53 13.06 -11.11 10.16
C VAL A 53 14.48 -11.67 10.04
N ALA A 54 14.74 -12.86 10.60
CA ALA A 54 16.06 -13.50 10.56
C ALA A 54 16.53 -13.74 9.11
N ARG A 55 15.62 -14.14 8.23
CA ARG A 55 15.87 -14.33 6.80
C ARG A 55 16.34 -13.05 6.10
N HIS A 56 15.80 -11.88 6.46
CA HIS A 56 16.10 -10.63 5.78
C HIS A 56 17.31 -9.88 6.34
N LEU A 57 17.59 -9.97 7.64
CA LEU A 57 18.65 -9.16 8.29
C LEU A 57 20.04 -9.32 7.66
N ASN A 58 20.31 -10.48 7.03
CA ASN A 58 21.57 -10.77 6.36
C ASN A 58 21.37 -11.11 4.86
N HIS A 59 20.23 -10.71 4.28
CA HIS A 59 19.95 -11.03 2.88
C HIS A 59 20.92 -10.28 1.95
N PRO A 60 21.50 -10.95 0.93
CA PRO A 60 22.47 -10.33 0.04
C PRO A 60 21.90 -9.15 -0.74
N ASP A 61 20.59 -9.15 -1.02
CA ASP A 61 19.90 -8.08 -1.76
C ASP A 61 19.52 -6.87 -0.90
N LEU A 62 19.78 -6.92 0.41
CA LEU A 62 19.52 -5.81 1.33
C LEU A 62 20.83 -5.19 1.83
N PRO A 63 20.83 -3.88 2.14
CA PRO A 63 21.95 -3.26 2.86
C PRO A 63 22.18 -3.97 4.20
N PHE A 64 23.41 -3.91 4.70
CA PHE A 64 23.73 -4.33 6.05
C PHE A 64 22.81 -3.65 7.08
N TRP A 65 22.50 -4.37 8.15
CA TRP A 65 21.64 -3.86 9.21
C TRP A 65 22.10 -2.50 9.79
N SER A 66 23.41 -2.30 9.97
CA SER A 66 24.00 -1.02 10.40
C SER A 66 23.68 0.13 9.41
N ASN A 67 23.59 -0.21 8.13
CA ASN A 67 23.13 0.62 7.03
C ASN A 67 21.60 0.56 6.83
N CYS A 68 20.81 0.11 7.80
CA CYS A 68 19.36 0.24 7.71
C CYS A 68 18.84 1.07 8.88
N VAL A 69 19.42 0.88 10.07
CA VAL A 69 18.98 1.52 11.32
C VAL A 69 18.83 3.04 11.23
N PRO A 70 19.77 3.83 10.69
CA PRO A 70 19.58 5.28 10.57
C PRO A 70 18.38 5.67 9.70
N ARG A 71 18.12 4.94 8.61
CA ARG A 71 16.99 5.23 7.70
C ARG A 71 15.67 4.88 8.38
N ILE A 72 15.63 3.76 9.07
CA ILE A 72 14.48 3.34 9.87
C ILE A 72 14.14 4.38 10.94
N ARG A 73 15.16 4.83 11.69
CA ARG A 73 15.01 5.79 12.80
C ARG A 73 14.65 7.20 12.31
N ASP A 74 15.35 7.69 11.30
CA ASP A 74 15.33 9.12 10.94
C ASP A 74 14.39 9.43 9.76
N VAL A 75 13.88 8.41 9.07
CA VAL A 75 13.02 8.55 7.89
C VAL A 75 11.71 7.79 8.09
N TYR A 76 11.75 6.45 8.14
CA TYR A 76 10.53 5.64 8.07
C TYR A 76 9.66 5.75 9.32
N LEU A 77 10.24 5.70 10.53
CA LEU A 77 9.48 5.80 11.77
C LEU A 77 8.75 7.15 11.89
N PRO A 78 9.41 8.32 11.70
CA PRO A 78 8.74 9.61 11.68
C PRO A 78 7.67 9.72 10.58
N ALA A 79 7.93 9.14 9.40
CA ALA A 79 6.99 9.14 8.28
C ALA A 79 5.72 8.35 8.63
N LEU A 80 5.87 7.15 9.17
CA LEU A 80 4.76 6.30 9.61
C LEU A 80 3.95 7.00 10.70
N GLU A 81 4.60 7.54 11.73
CA GLU A 81 3.91 8.24 12.82
C GLU A 81 3.11 9.46 12.34
N ARG A 82 3.66 10.22 11.38
CA ARG A 82 3.04 11.44 10.85
C ARG A 82 1.95 11.17 9.81
N HIS A 83 2.21 10.26 8.87
CA HIS A 83 1.37 10.06 7.69
C HIS A 83 0.42 8.86 7.82
N TRP A 84 0.73 7.90 8.71
CA TRP A 84 -0.07 6.70 8.90
C TRP A 84 -0.10 6.22 10.34
N HIS A 85 -0.70 7.03 11.21
CA HIS A 85 -0.71 6.76 12.64
C HIS A 85 -1.32 5.38 13.00
N ILE A 86 -2.40 4.98 12.32
CA ILE A 86 -3.06 3.68 12.52
C ILE A 86 -2.09 2.53 12.21
N GLY A 87 -1.47 2.52 11.02
CA GLY A 87 -0.47 1.50 10.68
C GLY A 87 0.77 1.53 11.56
N PHE A 88 1.20 2.70 12.02
CA PHE A 88 2.29 2.83 13.00
C PHE A 88 1.95 2.16 14.33
N MET A 89 0.75 2.40 14.87
CA MET A 89 0.29 1.77 16.11
C MET A 89 0.15 0.26 15.97
N GLU A 90 -0.33 -0.23 14.83
CA GLU A 90 -0.40 -1.66 14.52
C GLU A 90 1.00 -2.29 14.47
N LEU A 91 1.98 -1.67 13.81
CA LEU A 91 3.39 -2.13 13.81
C LEU A 91 4.00 -2.17 15.22
N ARG A 92 3.67 -1.20 16.08
CA ARG A 92 4.10 -1.21 17.50
C ARG A 92 3.49 -2.38 18.27
N GLY A 93 2.21 -2.65 18.06
CA GLY A 93 1.54 -3.82 18.61
C GLY A 93 2.19 -5.12 18.13
N MET A 94 2.45 -5.23 16.83
CA MET A 94 3.12 -6.40 16.23
C MET A 94 4.49 -6.65 16.85
N ALA A 95 5.28 -5.59 17.09
CA ALA A 95 6.57 -5.70 17.77
C ALA A 95 6.41 -6.28 19.18
N LEU A 96 5.44 -5.77 19.95
CA LEU A 96 5.14 -6.26 21.29
C LEU A 96 4.69 -7.73 21.28
N GLY A 97 3.72 -8.08 20.43
CA GLY A 97 3.14 -9.43 20.38
C GLY A 97 4.14 -10.50 19.92
N SER A 98 5.00 -10.17 18.97
CA SER A 98 5.99 -11.12 18.43
C SER A 98 7.28 -11.18 19.24
N GLY A 99 7.58 -10.14 20.02
CA GLY A 99 8.83 -9.96 20.74
C GLY A 99 10.01 -9.55 19.85
N VAL A 100 9.78 -9.19 18.58
CA VAL A 100 10.85 -8.62 17.73
C VAL A 100 10.97 -7.12 17.93
N ASN A 101 12.14 -6.57 17.62
CA ASN A 101 12.37 -5.13 17.74
C ASN A 101 11.56 -4.38 16.66
N LEU A 102 10.94 -3.25 17.03
CA LEU A 102 10.16 -2.41 16.11
C LEU A 102 10.97 -2.01 14.87
N HIS A 103 12.26 -1.69 15.01
CA HIS A 103 13.11 -1.36 13.87
C HIS A 103 13.26 -2.54 12.91
N GLN A 104 13.29 -3.77 13.41
CA GLN A 104 13.37 -4.97 12.57
C GLN A 104 12.06 -5.18 11.78
N LEU A 105 10.91 -4.87 12.38
CA LEU A 105 9.63 -4.88 11.66
C LEU A 105 9.55 -3.77 10.62
N VAL A 106 9.96 -2.55 10.95
CA VAL A 106 9.98 -1.45 9.98
C VAL A 106 10.96 -1.73 8.85
N PHE A 107 12.12 -2.33 9.15
CA PHE A 107 13.04 -2.85 8.13
C PHE A 107 12.37 -3.84 7.19
N LEU A 108 11.64 -4.82 7.75
CA LEU A 108 10.90 -5.80 6.94
C LEU A 108 9.83 -5.12 6.06
N ASN A 109 9.15 -4.10 6.60
CA ASN A 109 8.14 -3.30 5.90
C ASN A 109 8.71 -2.15 5.04
N ALA A 110 10.03 -2.04 4.91
CA ALA A 110 10.72 -1.11 4.02
C ALA A 110 11.75 -1.83 3.14
N ARG A 111 11.68 -3.16 3.08
CA ARG A 111 12.72 -3.98 2.45
C ARG A 111 12.87 -3.71 0.95
N GLU A 112 11.78 -3.43 0.23
CA GLU A 112 11.86 -3.13 -1.21
C GLU A 112 12.54 -1.79 -1.45
N ASP A 113 12.20 -0.80 -0.63
CA ASP A 113 12.79 0.53 -0.60
C ASP A 113 14.31 0.46 -0.35
N LEU A 114 14.70 -0.35 0.64
CA LEU A 114 16.11 -0.57 1.01
C LEU A 114 16.86 -1.37 -0.06
N ALA A 115 16.22 -2.35 -0.70
CA ALA A 115 16.80 -3.10 -1.82
C ALA A 115 17.09 -2.19 -3.01
N ALA A 116 16.17 -1.28 -3.33
CA ALA A 116 16.31 -0.32 -4.44
C ALA A 116 17.59 0.52 -4.31
N ILE A 117 17.93 0.92 -3.08
CA ILE A 117 19.07 1.81 -2.78
C ILE A 117 20.32 1.08 -2.28
N ARG A 118 20.31 -0.26 -2.18
CA ARG A 118 21.47 -1.05 -1.71
C ARG A 118 22.77 -0.66 -2.41
N HIS A 119 22.71 -0.56 -3.73
CA HIS A 119 23.87 -0.23 -4.56
C HIS A 119 24.46 1.17 -4.28
N LEU A 120 23.66 2.12 -3.76
CA LEU A 120 24.12 3.45 -3.36
C LEU A 120 24.80 3.42 -1.98
N LEU A 121 24.28 2.58 -1.08
CA LEU A 121 24.79 2.44 0.28
C LEU A 121 26.07 1.60 0.33
N GLU A 122 26.16 0.60 -0.55
CA GLU A 122 27.19 -0.44 -0.51
C GLU A 122 27.75 -0.76 -1.90
N PRO A 123 28.33 0.22 -2.62
CA PRO A 123 28.77 0.05 -4.01
C PRO A 123 29.88 -1.02 -4.18
N TYR A 124 30.68 -1.24 -3.12
CA TYR A 124 31.83 -2.13 -3.12
C TYR A 124 31.62 -3.40 -2.28
N ARG A 125 30.37 -3.85 -2.09
CA ARG A 125 30.12 -5.05 -1.27
C ARG A 125 30.80 -6.29 -1.86
N ILE A 126 31.81 -6.77 -1.14
CA ILE A 126 32.55 -7.99 -1.45
C ILE A 126 31.96 -9.12 -0.61
N GLY A 127 31.47 -10.16 -1.28
CA GLY A 127 30.95 -11.36 -0.63
C GLY A 127 32.07 -12.23 -0.03
N PRO A 128 31.72 -13.30 0.70
CA PRO A 128 32.66 -14.16 1.43
C PRO A 128 33.79 -14.76 0.58
N LYS A 129 33.60 -14.83 -0.74
CA LYS A 129 34.56 -15.37 -1.72
C LYS A 129 35.48 -14.32 -2.34
N GLY A 130 35.54 -13.10 -1.80
CA GLY A 130 36.39 -12.03 -2.33
C GLY A 130 35.93 -11.45 -3.68
N ARG A 131 34.69 -11.76 -4.11
CA ARG A 131 34.06 -11.25 -5.33
C ARG A 131 32.91 -10.33 -4.98
N ARG A 132 32.55 -9.42 -5.89
CA ARG A 132 31.33 -8.62 -5.75
C ARG A 132 30.13 -9.55 -5.56
N GLU A 133 29.35 -9.29 -4.52
CA GLU A 133 28.17 -10.08 -4.22
C GLU A 133 27.04 -9.70 -5.19
N GLU A 134 26.79 -10.58 -6.16
CA GLU A 134 25.68 -10.49 -7.11
C GLU A 134 24.36 -10.86 -6.40
N PRO A 135 23.25 -10.15 -6.67
CA PRO A 135 21.92 -10.54 -6.19
C PRO A 135 21.59 -11.98 -6.58
N GLN A 136 21.11 -12.78 -5.64
CA GLN A 136 21.04 -14.24 -5.82
C GLN A 136 19.76 -14.71 -6.53
N ASP A 137 18.66 -13.96 -6.42
CA ASP A 137 17.39 -14.15 -7.15
C ASP A 137 16.43 -13.03 -6.69
N PRO A 138 16.18 -11.97 -7.48
CA PRO A 138 15.27 -10.90 -7.06
C PRO A 138 13.83 -11.42 -6.95
N ILE A 139 13.03 -10.82 -6.05
CA ILE A 139 11.61 -11.14 -5.91
C ILE A 139 10.89 -10.85 -7.23
N ALA A 140 10.38 -11.89 -7.89
CA ALA A 140 9.69 -11.79 -9.17
C ALA A 140 8.17 -11.86 -8.96
N THR A 141 7.45 -10.84 -9.41
CA THR A 141 6.00 -10.72 -9.28
C THR A 141 5.37 -10.37 -10.63
N THR A 142 4.25 -11.00 -10.96
CA THR A 142 3.46 -10.64 -12.15
C THR A 142 2.03 -10.34 -11.71
N SER A 143 1.48 -9.20 -12.12
CA SER A 143 0.08 -8.84 -11.89
C SER A 143 -0.67 -8.70 -13.21
N ALA A 144 -1.92 -9.13 -13.26
CA ALA A 144 -2.80 -8.93 -14.41
C ALA A 144 -4.23 -8.58 -13.97
N CYS A 145 -4.76 -7.50 -14.53
CA CYS A 145 -6.16 -7.12 -14.43
C CYS A 145 -6.91 -7.66 -15.65
N PHE A 146 -8.08 -8.25 -15.40
CA PHE A 146 -9.07 -8.68 -16.38
C PHE A 146 -10.37 -7.93 -16.09
N SER A 147 -10.79 -7.02 -16.97
CA SER A 147 -12.05 -6.29 -16.76
C SER A 147 -13.27 -7.19 -17.01
N HIS A 148 -14.46 -6.71 -16.61
CA HIS A 148 -15.74 -7.39 -16.83
C HIS A 148 -16.02 -7.74 -18.30
N ARG A 149 -15.37 -7.08 -19.27
CA ARG A 149 -15.53 -7.38 -20.70
C ARG A 149 -14.65 -8.52 -21.20
N VAL A 150 -13.62 -8.88 -20.44
CA VAL A 150 -12.72 -10.00 -20.77
C VAL A 150 -13.15 -11.25 -20.07
N THR A 151 -13.58 -11.14 -18.83
CA THR A 151 -13.93 -12.31 -18.01
C THR A 151 -15.22 -12.95 -18.50
N ALA A 152 -15.24 -14.28 -18.62
CA ALA A 152 -16.37 -15.03 -19.18
C ALA A 152 -17.68 -14.85 -18.39
N ASP A 153 -17.58 -14.52 -17.10
CA ASP A 153 -18.71 -14.35 -16.19
C ASP A 153 -18.99 -12.88 -15.83
N GLY A 154 -18.36 -11.94 -16.54
CA GLY A 154 -18.57 -10.50 -16.36
C GLY A 154 -18.07 -9.91 -15.04
N ALA A 155 -17.25 -10.63 -14.26
CA ALA A 155 -16.71 -10.12 -13.00
C ALA A 155 -15.24 -9.70 -13.17
N PRO A 156 -14.86 -8.44 -12.82
CA PRO A 156 -13.48 -8.04 -12.91
C PRO A 156 -12.59 -8.84 -11.95
N VAL A 157 -11.42 -9.25 -12.44
CA VAL A 157 -10.45 -10.05 -11.67
C VAL A 157 -9.09 -9.39 -11.69
N LEU A 158 -8.48 -9.24 -10.51
CA LEU A 158 -7.07 -8.91 -10.35
C LEU A 158 -6.31 -10.16 -9.90
N ALA A 159 -5.41 -10.65 -10.75
CA ALA A 159 -4.57 -11.82 -10.48
C ALA A 159 -3.12 -11.42 -10.22
N HIS A 160 -2.45 -12.11 -9.31
CA HIS A 160 -1.07 -11.80 -8.93
C HIS A 160 -0.29 -13.05 -8.52
N THR A 161 0.94 -13.18 -9.00
CA THR A 161 1.92 -14.16 -8.52
C THR A 161 3.05 -13.50 -7.77
N TRP A 162 3.54 -14.23 -6.78
CA TRP A 162 4.70 -13.88 -5.98
C TRP A 162 5.71 -15.02 -5.99
N SER A 163 6.86 -14.82 -6.65
CA SER A 163 7.99 -15.74 -6.63
C SER A 163 9.15 -15.17 -5.80
N THR A 164 9.65 -15.98 -4.86
CA THR A 164 10.68 -15.61 -3.89
C THR A 164 11.37 -16.88 -3.38
N SER A 165 12.27 -16.76 -2.40
CA SER A 165 12.96 -17.89 -1.78
C SER A 165 12.00 -19.00 -1.36
N LYS A 166 12.36 -20.25 -1.68
CA LYS A 166 11.59 -21.45 -1.29
C LYS A 166 11.33 -21.54 0.22
N GLN A 167 12.20 -20.91 1.03
CA GLN A 167 12.02 -20.83 2.47
C GLN A 167 10.67 -20.21 2.87
N VAL A 168 10.19 -19.22 2.10
CA VAL A 168 8.88 -18.58 2.33
C VAL A 168 7.75 -19.60 2.24
N HIS A 169 7.83 -20.51 1.28
CA HIS A 169 6.87 -21.60 1.17
C HIS A 169 7.11 -22.68 2.24
N ASP A 170 8.36 -23.11 2.47
CA ASP A 170 8.71 -24.19 3.41
C ASP A 170 8.29 -23.88 4.85
N GLU A 171 8.48 -22.63 5.28
CA GLU A 171 8.19 -22.20 6.64
C GLU A 171 6.78 -21.58 6.76
N ASN A 172 5.97 -21.63 5.70
CA ASN A 172 4.65 -21.01 5.61
C ASN A 172 4.67 -19.55 6.07
N LEU A 173 5.56 -18.75 5.47
CA LEU A 173 5.74 -17.35 5.85
C LEU A 173 4.70 -16.42 5.22
N ILE A 174 3.85 -16.88 4.30
CA ILE A 174 2.69 -16.11 3.85
C ILE A 174 1.50 -16.40 4.77
N VAL A 175 0.73 -15.37 5.10
CA VAL A 175 -0.46 -15.42 5.96
C VAL A 175 -1.61 -14.62 5.35
N CYS A 176 -2.84 -15.03 5.64
CA CYS A 176 -4.05 -14.31 5.26
C CYS A 176 -4.59 -13.53 6.46
N LEU A 177 -4.90 -12.25 6.28
CA LEU A 177 -5.43 -11.39 7.33
C LEU A 177 -6.78 -10.86 6.88
N GLU A 178 -7.82 -11.06 7.68
CA GLU A 178 -9.04 -10.26 7.59
C GLU A 178 -8.98 -9.20 8.69
N ILE A 179 -9.18 -7.94 8.33
CA ILE A 179 -9.03 -6.80 9.23
C ILE A 179 -10.36 -6.11 9.31
N GLN A 180 -10.97 -6.20 10.49
CA GLN A 180 -12.26 -5.60 10.75
C GLN A 180 -12.05 -4.32 11.55
N TYR A 181 -12.33 -3.19 10.91
CA TYR A 181 -12.19 -1.90 11.56
C TYR A 181 -13.41 -1.62 12.43
N PRO A 182 -13.20 -0.98 13.59
CA PRO A 182 -14.33 -0.49 14.35
C PRO A 182 -15.05 0.65 13.59
N PRO A 183 -16.37 0.82 13.80
CA PRO A 183 -17.15 1.80 13.03
C PRO A 183 -16.63 3.26 13.09
N TRP A 184 -15.93 3.64 14.16
CA TRP A 184 -15.38 4.99 14.33
C TRP A 184 -14.08 5.26 13.56
N GLU A 185 -13.42 4.23 13.02
CA GLU A 185 -12.30 4.43 12.09
C GLU A 185 -12.78 4.85 10.69
N GLU A 186 -14.07 4.64 10.37
CA GLU A 186 -14.66 4.96 9.05
C GLU A 186 -13.91 4.30 7.87
N LEU A 187 -13.30 3.14 8.11
CA LEU A 187 -12.54 2.36 7.13
C LEU A 187 -13.28 1.09 6.72
N SER A 188 -13.11 0.70 5.45
CA SER A 188 -13.62 -0.57 4.92
C SER A 188 -12.80 -1.74 5.44
N ASN A 189 -13.47 -2.84 5.82
CA ASN A 189 -12.76 -4.07 6.22
C ASN A 189 -11.87 -4.56 5.07
N LEU A 190 -10.71 -5.14 5.40
CA LEU A 190 -9.72 -5.55 4.41
C LEU A 190 -9.43 -7.05 4.49
N PHE A 191 -9.16 -7.65 3.34
CA PHE A 191 -8.54 -8.96 3.26
C PHE A 191 -7.18 -8.82 2.60
N MET A 192 -6.13 -9.18 3.33
CA MET A 192 -4.74 -9.04 2.90
C MET A 192 -4.05 -10.40 2.86
N VAL A 193 -3.24 -10.62 1.83
CA VAL A 193 -2.28 -11.72 1.76
C VAL A 193 -0.89 -11.11 1.86
N VAL A 194 -0.19 -11.44 2.94
CA VAL A 194 1.09 -10.80 3.31
C VAL A 194 2.12 -11.85 3.71
N GLU A 195 3.40 -11.49 3.68
CA GLU A 195 4.37 -12.26 4.47
C GLU A 195 4.28 -11.89 5.96
N ALA A 196 4.46 -12.87 6.84
CA ALA A 196 4.42 -12.71 8.28
C ALA A 196 5.39 -11.61 8.74
N GLY A 197 4.83 -10.65 9.48
CA GLY A 197 5.56 -9.47 9.97
C GLY A 197 5.39 -8.24 9.07
N MET A 198 4.77 -8.40 7.91
CA MET A 198 4.37 -7.27 7.07
C MET A 198 2.93 -6.87 7.34
N ILE A 199 2.66 -5.57 7.28
CA ILE A 199 1.31 -4.98 7.40
C ILE A 199 0.60 -4.86 6.04
N SER A 200 1.37 -5.01 4.96
CA SER A 200 0.96 -4.81 3.57
C SER A 200 1.50 -5.94 2.69
N GLY A 201 0.90 -6.08 1.51
CA GLY A 201 1.12 -7.15 0.54
C GLY A 201 0.19 -6.92 -0.63
N CYS A 202 -0.62 -7.91 -1.00
CA CYS A 202 -1.76 -7.70 -1.90
C CYS A 202 -3.07 -7.89 -1.14
N GLY A 203 -4.15 -7.28 -1.61
CA GLY A 203 -5.41 -7.37 -0.89
C GLY A 203 -6.60 -6.75 -1.60
N MET A 204 -7.72 -6.79 -0.91
CA MET A 204 -8.99 -6.22 -1.35
C MET A 204 -9.77 -5.66 -0.16
N SER A 205 -10.50 -4.56 -0.36
CA SER A 205 -11.45 -4.02 0.61
C SER A 205 -12.83 -4.67 0.48
N ALA A 206 -13.64 -4.57 1.53
CA ALA A 206 -15.02 -5.04 1.53
C ALA A 206 -15.92 -4.25 0.55
N ASP A 207 -15.45 -3.11 0.06
CA ASP A 207 -16.10 -2.34 -1.02
C ASP A 207 -15.72 -2.83 -2.43
N GLY A 208 -14.82 -3.81 -2.53
CA GLY A 208 -14.42 -4.39 -3.82
C GLY A 208 -13.31 -3.61 -4.53
N LEU A 209 -12.51 -2.81 -3.84
CA LEU A 209 -11.26 -2.29 -4.39
C LEU A 209 -10.14 -3.30 -4.11
N ALA A 210 -9.51 -3.84 -5.15
CA ALA A 210 -8.35 -4.71 -5.02
C ALA A 210 -7.08 -4.00 -5.48
N VAL A 211 -5.96 -4.31 -4.82
CA VAL A 211 -4.64 -3.77 -5.16
C VAL A 211 -3.56 -4.84 -5.05
N THR A 212 -2.61 -4.77 -5.99
CA THR A 212 -1.37 -5.55 -5.98
C THR A 212 -0.21 -4.61 -6.27
N GLY A 213 1.00 -5.00 -5.89
CA GLY A 213 2.21 -4.24 -6.19
C GLY A 213 3.29 -5.08 -6.82
N ASN A 214 4.19 -4.41 -7.54
CA ASN A 214 5.42 -5.00 -8.03
C ASN A 214 6.59 -4.08 -7.69
N GLY A 215 7.69 -4.65 -7.18
CA GLY A 215 8.92 -3.90 -6.97
C GLY A 215 9.48 -3.39 -8.29
N LEU A 216 9.85 -2.11 -8.33
CA LEU A 216 10.51 -1.44 -9.45
C LEU A 216 11.74 -0.72 -8.94
N PHE A 217 12.84 -0.70 -9.71
CA PHE A 217 14.03 0.09 -9.39
C PHE A 217 14.37 1.01 -10.55
N SER A 218 14.69 2.27 -10.24
CA SER A 218 15.14 3.25 -11.23
C SER A 218 16.47 3.86 -10.82
N SER A 219 17.16 4.51 -11.78
CA SER A 219 18.30 5.37 -11.47
C SER A 219 17.91 6.67 -10.76
N GLY A 220 16.60 6.94 -10.62
CA GLY A 220 16.06 8.04 -9.83
C GLY A 220 15.81 7.68 -8.36
N ASP A 221 16.00 6.43 -7.94
CA ASP A 221 15.94 6.06 -6.52
C ASP A 221 17.11 6.71 -5.77
N ILE A 222 16.84 7.25 -4.59
CA ILE A 222 17.83 8.02 -3.81
C ILE A 222 17.92 7.54 -2.37
N ILE A 223 19.08 7.75 -1.75
CA ILE A 223 19.23 7.60 -0.30
C ILE A 223 18.43 8.73 0.36
N PRO A 224 17.42 8.43 1.20
CA PRO A 224 16.64 9.46 1.85
C PRO A 224 17.47 10.16 2.92
N ALA A 225 17.31 11.47 3.04
CA ALA A 225 17.92 12.26 4.10
C ALA A 225 17.03 12.23 5.37
N ALA A 226 17.67 12.49 6.51
CA ALA A 226 16.98 12.55 7.79
C ALA A 226 15.92 13.66 7.77
N GLY A 227 14.70 13.33 8.17
CA GLY A 227 13.59 14.30 8.20
C GLY A 227 12.80 14.43 6.90
N ASP A 228 13.21 13.79 5.79
CA ASP A 228 12.48 13.78 4.51
C ASP A 228 11.07 13.20 4.66
N GLY A 229 10.86 12.34 5.67
CA GLY A 229 9.55 11.76 5.94
C GLY A 229 9.07 10.80 4.85
N SER A 230 10.00 10.17 4.12
CA SER A 230 9.64 9.22 3.07
C SER A 230 8.91 8.01 3.63
N PHE A 231 7.73 7.76 3.07
CA PHE A 231 6.88 6.64 3.48
C PHE A 231 7.43 5.32 2.93
N PRO A 232 7.41 4.21 3.72
CA PRO A 232 7.80 2.90 3.23
C PRO A 232 6.85 2.43 2.12
N MET A 233 7.34 2.36 0.88
CA MET A 233 6.54 2.01 -0.29
C MET A 233 5.98 0.59 -0.23
N THR A 234 6.62 -0.30 0.52
CA THR A 234 6.10 -1.64 0.79
C THR A 234 4.78 -1.62 1.59
N CYS A 235 4.49 -0.54 2.32
CA CYS A 235 3.24 -0.35 3.07
C CYS A 235 2.08 0.22 2.22
N LEU A 236 2.35 0.62 0.97
CA LEU A 236 1.45 1.49 0.22
C LEU A 236 0.16 0.80 -0.21
N GLU A 237 0.16 -0.50 -0.51
CA GLU A 237 -1.05 -1.24 -0.87
C GLU A 237 -2.08 -1.21 0.25
N ARG A 238 -1.65 -1.43 1.51
CA ARG A 238 -2.51 -1.29 2.67
C ARG A 238 -3.03 0.14 2.82
N GLY A 239 -2.17 1.15 2.68
CA GLY A 239 -2.58 2.56 2.71
C GLY A 239 -3.60 2.92 1.61
N VAL A 240 -3.44 2.38 0.41
CA VAL A 240 -4.40 2.53 -0.70
C VAL A 240 -5.76 1.92 -0.35
N LEU A 241 -5.78 0.75 0.27
CA LEU A 241 -7.04 0.11 0.64
C LEU A 241 -7.76 0.81 1.81
N GLU A 242 -7.00 1.44 2.72
CA GLU A 242 -7.58 2.22 3.83
C GLU A 242 -8.05 3.60 3.38
N TRP A 243 -7.24 4.32 2.62
CA TRP A 243 -7.46 5.75 2.34
C TRP A 243 -7.91 6.05 0.91
N GLY A 244 -7.78 5.08 0.02
CA GLY A 244 -7.93 5.24 -1.41
C GLY A 244 -9.28 4.74 -1.89
N TYR A 245 -9.95 5.59 -2.65
CA TYR A 245 -10.81 5.14 -3.74
C TYR A 245 -9.99 5.15 -5.03
N MET A 246 -10.47 4.49 -6.08
CA MET A 246 -9.82 4.49 -7.39
C MET A 246 -9.40 5.93 -7.80
N ASP A 247 -10.32 6.90 -7.70
CA ASP A 247 -10.10 8.27 -8.16
C ASP A 247 -9.16 9.12 -7.28
N SER A 248 -9.05 8.81 -5.99
CA SER A 248 -8.19 9.56 -5.06
C SER A 248 -6.77 9.01 -4.99
N THR A 249 -6.56 7.74 -5.39
CA THR A 249 -5.29 7.03 -5.24
C THR A 249 -4.11 7.76 -5.87
N ARG A 250 -4.25 8.24 -7.10
CA ARG A 250 -3.17 8.97 -7.77
C ARG A 250 -2.77 10.23 -6.99
N ARG A 251 -3.74 11.04 -6.57
CA ARG A 251 -3.47 12.30 -5.85
C ARG A 251 -2.82 12.05 -4.51
N MET A 252 -3.22 10.97 -3.82
CA MET A 252 -2.56 10.52 -2.61
C MET A 252 -1.09 10.18 -2.89
N CYS A 253 -0.81 9.38 -3.93
CA CYS A 253 0.56 9.05 -4.30
C CYS A 253 1.39 10.28 -4.70
N GLU A 254 0.79 11.27 -5.38
CA GLU A 254 1.46 12.53 -5.75
C GLU A 254 1.91 13.35 -4.53
N ARG A 255 1.23 13.21 -3.39
CA ARG A 255 1.55 13.91 -2.13
C ARG A 255 2.43 13.12 -1.18
N LEU A 256 2.64 11.84 -1.47
CA LEU A 256 3.43 10.95 -0.64
C LEU A 256 4.91 11.11 -0.97
N GLU A 257 5.66 11.60 0.01
CA GLU A 257 7.13 11.61 -0.06
C GLU A 257 7.65 10.17 -0.13
N ARG A 258 8.50 9.91 -1.11
CA ARG A 258 9.06 8.59 -1.39
C ARG A 258 10.44 8.72 -2.00
N HIS A 259 11.30 7.76 -1.71
CA HIS A 259 12.69 7.77 -2.18
C HIS A 259 13.05 6.55 -3.04
N ALA A 260 12.09 5.65 -3.23
CA ALA A 260 12.23 4.42 -3.99
C ALA A 260 11.04 4.23 -4.93
N SER A 261 11.30 3.52 -6.03
CA SER A 261 10.32 3.24 -7.07
C SER A 261 9.44 2.04 -6.71
N LYS A 262 8.20 2.03 -7.22
CA LYS A 262 7.23 0.96 -7.03
C LYS A 262 6.14 0.98 -8.10
N HIS A 263 5.55 -0.16 -8.40
CA HIS A 263 4.32 -0.24 -9.18
C HIS A 263 3.12 -0.64 -8.31
N LEU A 264 1.95 -0.07 -8.61
CA LEU A 264 0.64 -0.46 -8.10
C LEU A 264 -0.32 -0.77 -9.25
N LEU A 265 -1.06 -1.88 -9.15
CA LEU A 265 -2.20 -2.19 -10.03
C LEU A 265 -3.47 -2.32 -9.19
N LEU A 266 -4.47 -1.52 -9.53
CA LEU A 266 -5.75 -1.43 -8.85
C LEU A 266 -6.89 -1.84 -9.79
N VAL A 267 -7.91 -2.48 -9.23
CA VAL A 267 -9.18 -2.81 -9.90
C VAL A 267 -10.34 -2.62 -8.92
N ASP A 268 -11.43 -1.98 -9.33
CA ASP A 268 -12.66 -1.86 -8.52
C ASP A 268 -13.75 -2.86 -8.93
N GLY A 269 -14.86 -2.89 -8.19
CA GLY A 269 -16.01 -3.76 -8.47
C GLY A 269 -16.75 -3.47 -9.79
N ASN A 270 -16.55 -2.28 -10.36
CA ASN A 270 -17.10 -1.88 -11.66
C ASN A 270 -16.19 -2.28 -12.83
N GLY A 271 -14.95 -2.68 -12.54
CA GLY A 271 -13.94 -3.06 -13.52
C GLY A 271 -13.12 -1.89 -14.04
N SER A 272 -13.16 -0.74 -13.37
CA SER A 272 -12.18 0.33 -13.60
C SER A 272 -10.82 -0.16 -13.11
N SER A 273 -9.76 0.15 -13.85
CA SER A 273 -8.40 -0.25 -13.49
C SER A 273 -7.43 0.91 -13.60
N MET A 274 -6.46 0.96 -12.67
CA MET A 274 -5.38 1.93 -12.66
C MET A 274 -4.04 1.24 -12.42
N SER A 275 -3.06 1.50 -13.27
CA SER A 275 -1.68 1.06 -13.13
C SER A 275 -0.79 2.27 -12.93
N LEU A 276 -0.09 2.33 -11.80
CA LEU A 276 0.75 3.44 -11.40
C LEU A 276 2.18 2.96 -11.27
N GLU A 277 3.09 3.48 -12.11
CA GLU A 277 4.52 3.35 -11.90
C GLU A 277 5.00 4.60 -11.15
N LEU A 278 5.35 4.42 -9.89
CA LEU A 278 5.82 5.46 -8.98
C LEU A 278 7.34 5.48 -9.06
N GLY A 279 7.92 6.55 -9.61
CA GLY A 279 9.32 6.92 -9.38
C GLY A 279 9.39 8.03 -8.32
N VAL A 280 10.58 8.42 -7.88
CA VAL A 280 10.76 9.46 -6.84
C VAL A 280 10.09 10.78 -7.21
N GLU A 281 10.43 11.34 -8.38
CA GLU A 281 9.90 12.65 -8.80
C GLU A 281 8.62 12.57 -9.63
N ARG A 282 8.28 11.40 -10.17
CA ARG A 282 7.21 11.25 -11.17
C ARG A 282 6.36 10.02 -10.95
N ILE A 283 5.11 10.13 -11.38
CA ILE A 283 4.15 9.04 -11.44
C ILE A 283 3.73 8.87 -12.88
N PHE A 284 3.88 7.66 -13.41
CA PHE A 284 3.33 7.28 -14.70
C PHE A 284 2.03 6.53 -14.46
N ALA A 285 0.92 7.13 -14.89
CA ALA A 285 -0.40 6.57 -14.68
C ALA A 285 -0.97 6.04 -16.00
N HIS A 286 -1.33 4.76 -16.01
CA HIS A 286 -2.05 4.10 -17.07
C HIS A 286 -3.46 3.79 -16.58
N TYR A 287 -4.44 4.44 -17.18
CA TYR A 287 -5.85 4.14 -16.98
C TYR A 287 -6.30 3.15 -18.04
N GLY A 288 -7.31 2.34 -17.74
CA GLY A 288 -7.94 1.49 -18.75
C GLY A 288 -8.33 2.32 -19.98
N VAL A 289 -7.86 1.91 -21.16
CA VAL A 289 -8.17 2.59 -22.43
C VAL A 289 -9.40 1.90 -23.04
N PRO A 290 -10.38 2.62 -23.62
CA PRO A 290 -11.46 2.01 -24.38
C PRO A 290 -10.92 1.01 -25.41
N GLY A 291 -11.40 -0.23 -25.37
CA GLY A 291 -10.94 -1.33 -26.24
C GLY A 291 -9.76 -2.14 -25.70
N ASN A 292 -9.02 -1.65 -24.70
CA ASN A 292 -8.06 -2.46 -23.95
C ASN A 292 -8.67 -2.85 -22.59
N HIS A 293 -8.95 -4.13 -22.45
CA HIS A 293 -9.73 -4.68 -21.36
C HIS A 293 -8.89 -5.52 -20.38
N THR A 294 -7.56 -5.52 -20.58
CA THR A 294 -6.58 -6.15 -19.70
C THR A 294 -5.38 -5.24 -19.44
N LYS A 295 -4.75 -5.35 -18.26
CA LYS A 295 -3.47 -4.70 -17.96
C LYS A 295 -2.56 -5.68 -17.26
N VAL A 296 -1.39 -5.95 -17.85
CA VAL A 296 -0.37 -6.82 -17.29
C VAL A 296 0.81 -5.97 -16.85
N HIS A 297 1.41 -6.33 -15.71
CA HIS A 297 2.63 -5.70 -15.22
C HIS A 297 3.54 -6.73 -14.54
N ALA A 298 4.85 -6.52 -14.66
CA ALA A 298 5.88 -7.33 -14.00
C ALA A 298 6.76 -6.42 -13.12
N ASN A 299 8.08 -6.57 -13.15
CA ASN A 299 9.04 -5.79 -12.34
C ASN A 299 9.90 -4.83 -13.18
N HIS A 300 9.40 -4.34 -14.31
CA HIS A 300 10.10 -3.35 -15.13
C HIS A 300 9.16 -2.20 -15.45
N PHE A 301 9.72 -1.02 -15.70
CA PHE A 301 8.95 0.13 -16.16
C PHE A 301 8.57 -0.05 -17.65
N GLN A 302 7.28 0.06 -17.94
CA GLN A 302 6.72 0.13 -19.29
C GLN A 302 6.70 1.57 -19.83
N SER A 303 6.64 2.58 -18.97
CA SER A 303 6.51 3.99 -19.39
C SER A 303 7.84 4.68 -19.67
N PHE A 304 8.94 4.02 -19.38
CA PHE A 304 10.26 4.63 -19.34
C PHE A 304 10.64 5.22 -20.71
N GLU A 305 10.56 4.41 -21.74
CA GLU A 305 11.01 4.74 -23.10
C GLU A 305 10.10 5.79 -23.77
N ALA A 306 8.80 5.78 -23.47
CA ALA A 306 7.84 6.74 -24.02
C ALA A 306 8.13 8.20 -23.60
N PHE A 307 8.87 8.41 -22.51
CA PHE A 307 9.20 9.75 -21.98
C PHE A 307 10.71 9.98 -21.73
N ALA A 308 11.57 9.00 -22.02
CA ALA A 308 13.03 9.06 -21.82
C ALA A 308 13.74 10.11 -22.68
N SER A 309 13.06 10.71 -23.67
CA SER A 309 13.63 11.78 -24.51
C SER A 309 14.00 13.06 -23.75
N ARG A 310 13.72 13.17 -22.44
CA ARG A 310 13.99 14.40 -21.66
C ARG A 310 14.87 14.23 -20.40
N ARG A 311 15.15 13.01 -19.89
CA ARG A 311 16.07 12.77 -18.76
C ARG A 311 16.70 11.36 -18.82
N LYS A 312 17.99 11.26 -18.43
CA LYS A 312 18.83 10.04 -18.34
C LYS A 312 18.40 9.04 -17.25
N ALA A 313 17.13 9.03 -16.87
CA ALA A 313 16.68 8.04 -15.92
C ALA A 313 16.76 6.65 -16.62
N THR A 314 16.91 5.55 -15.88
CA THR A 314 16.93 4.18 -16.43
C THR A 314 16.25 3.20 -15.49
N ASP A 315 15.66 2.15 -16.05
CA ASP A 315 15.23 0.98 -15.29
C ASP A 315 16.47 0.21 -14.81
N ARG A 316 16.53 -0.09 -13.50
CA ARG A 316 17.64 -0.79 -12.85
C ARG A 316 17.21 -2.09 -12.18
N TYR A 317 16.01 -2.59 -12.45
CA TYR A 317 15.60 -3.84 -11.85
C TYR A 317 16.58 -4.97 -12.27
N PRO A 318 17.14 -5.77 -11.33
CA PRO A 318 18.30 -6.63 -11.62
C PRO A 318 18.05 -7.67 -12.71
N ASP A 319 16.78 -8.10 -12.84
CA ASP A 319 16.35 -9.10 -13.81
C ASP A 319 15.27 -8.55 -14.77
N ARG A 320 15.56 -7.38 -15.36
CA ARG A 320 14.64 -6.70 -16.28
C ARG A 320 14.24 -7.57 -17.47
N GLN A 321 15.15 -8.40 -17.98
CA GLN A 321 14.89 -9.25 -19.15
C GLN A 321 13.84 -10.33 -18.85
N HIS A 322 13.96 -11.07 -17.75
CA HIS A 322 12.92 -12.04 -17.38
C HIS A 322 11.62 -11.36 -16.95
N SER A 323 11.70 -10.15 -16.38
CA SER A 323 10.53 -9.32 -16.12
C SER A 323 9.75 -8.98 -17.40
N ALA A 324 10.44 -8.56 -18.46
CA ALA A 324 9.84 -8.29 -19.77
C ALA A 324 9.26 -9.56 -20.40
N ALA A 325 10.00 -10.67 -20.38
CA ALA A 325 9.55 -11.95 -20.92
C ALA A 325 8.26 -12.47 -20.23
N ARG A 326 8.15 -12.35 -18.89
CA ARG A 326 6.92 -12.71 -18.16
C ARG A 326 5.72 -11.90 -18.62
N LEU A 327 5.92 -10.60 -18.81
CA LEU A 327 4.85 -9.69 -19.24
C LEU A 327 4.36 -10.02 -20.64
N GLU A 328 5.29 -10.19 -21.57
CA GLU A 328 5.00 -10.61 -22.94
C GLU A 328 4.28 -11.95 -22.97
N ARG A 329 4.76 -12.93 -22.18
CA ARG A 329 4.15 -14.26 -22.10
C ARG A 329 2.71 -14.22 -21.62
N VAL A 330 2.41 -13.52 -20.53
CA VAL A 330 1.01 -13.36 -20.06
C VAL A 330 0.17 -12.66 -21.11
N THR A 331 0.68 -11.61 -21.74
CA THR A 331 -0.05 -10.87 -22.78
C THR A 331 -0.41 -11.77 -23.97
N ASN A 332 0.54 -12.58 -24.44
CA ASN A 332 0.32 -13.53 -25.53
C ASN A 332 -0.67 -14.63 -25.14
N LEU A 333 -0.53 -15.22 -23.94
CA LEU A 333 -1.45 -16.24 -23.45
C LEU A 333 -2.88 -15.73 -23.30
N ILE A 334 -3.06 -14.45 -22.92
CA ILE A 334 -4.37 -13.78 -22.90
C ILE A 334 -4.90 -13.63 -24.33
N ALA A 335 -4.08 -13.14 -25.27
CA ALA A 335 -4.48 -12.92 -26.66
C ALA A 335 -4.82 -14.21 -27.43
N GLU A 336 -4.20 -15.34 -27.05
CA GLU A 336 -4.50 -16.67 -27.59
C GLU A 336 -5.88 -17.19 -27.18
N ARG A 337 -6.49 -16.64 -26.12
CA ARG A 337 -7.85 -16.99 -25.72
C ARG A 337 -8.84 -16.37 -26.70
N ARG A 338 -9.49 -17.24 -27.49
CA ARG A 338 -10.60 -16.89 -28.38
C ARG A 338 -11.93 -17.25 -27.71
N GLY A 339 -13.01 -16.54 -28.04
CA GLY A 339 -14.39 -16.92 -27.65
C GLY A 339 -15.01 -16.04 -26.56
N ASP A 340 -15.90 -16.64 -25.76
CA ASP A 340 -16.85 -16.00 -24.82
C ASP A 340 -16.24 -15.37 -23.56
N GLY A 341 -14.95 -15.02 -23.60
CA GLY A 341 -14.19 -14.47 -22.48
C GLY A 341 -13.28 -15.48 -21.77
N VAL A 342 -12.53 -15.00 -20.77
CA VAL A 342 -11.55 -15.73 -19.98
C VAL A 342 -12.17 -16.12 -18.65
N SER A 343 -12.32 -17.43 -18.40
CA SER A 343 -12.76 -17.98 -17.12
C SER A 343 -11.66 -17.89 -16.06
N ARG A 344 -12.04 -17.99 -14.78
CA ARG A 344 -11.07 -18.04 -13.67
C ARG A 344 -10.08 -19.19 -13.78
N GLN A 345 -10.56 -20.37 -14.22
CA GLN A 345 -9.67 -21.50 -14.46
C GLN A 345 -8.64 -21.15 -15.53
N GLN A 346 -9.06 -20.51 -16.63
CA GLN A 346 -8.12 -20.07 -17.66
C GLN A 346 -7.14 -19.01 -17.16
N ILE A 347 -7.55 -18.11 -16.24
CA ILE A 347 -6.62 -17.19 -15.57
C ILE A 347 -5.59 -17.97 -14.76
N GLN A 348 -6.02 -18.94 -13.94
CA GLN A 348 -5.11 -19.83 -13.21
C GLN A 348 -4.17 -20.59 -14.16
N ASP A 349 -4.67 -21.08 -15.29
CA ASP A 349 -3.88 -21.79 -16.30
C ASP A 349 -2.81 -20.87 -16.93
N ILE A 350 -3.14 -19.60 -17.19
CA ILE A 350 -2.18 -18.59 -17.69
C ILE A 350 -1.04 -18.40 -16.68
N PHE A 351 -1.34 -18.28 -15.39
CA PHE A 351 -0.34 -18.14 -14.34
C PHE A 351 0.33 -19.46 -13.93
N SER A 352 -0.19 -20.58 -14.40
CA SER A 352 0.38 -21.93 -14.30
C SER A 352 1.37 -22.24 -15.40
N ASP A 353 1.55 -21.34 -16.37
CA ASP A 353 2.43 -21.51 -17.52
C ASP A 353 3.90 -21.66 -17.11
N HIS A 354 4.52 -22.67 -17.69
CA HIS A 354 5.95 -22.94 -17.54
C HIS A 354 6.79 -22.33 -18.64
N GLY A 355 6.20 -21.97 -19.80
CA GLY A 355 6.94 -21.50 -20.97
C GLY A 355 8.12 -22.40 -21.37
N ASP A 356 8.96 -21.89 -22.28
CA ASP A 356 10.20 -22.56 -22.73
C ASP A 356 11.47 -21.80 -22.29
N SER A 357 11.31 -20.68 -21.57
CA SER A 357 12.41 -19.79 -21.19
C SER A 357 12.90 -20.03 -19.76
N SER A 358 13.89 -19.28 -19.28
CA SER A 358 14.24 -19.24 -17.84
C SER A 358 13.26 -18.39 -17.01
N ALA A 359 12.41 -17.58 -17.66
CA ALA A 359 11.52 -16.57 -17.09
C ALA A 359 10.10 -17.09 -16.78
N ASN A 360 10.00 -18.30 -16.25
CA ASN A 360 8.72 -18.97 -16.04
C ASN A 360 7.83 -18.19 -15.07
N LEU A 361 6.53 -18.14 -15.36
CA LEU A 361 5.51 -17.57 -14.47
C LEU A 361 5.31 -18.48 -13.26
N CYS A 362 5.10 -19.77 -13.54
CA CYS A 362 4.93 -20.82 -12.54
C CYS A 362 6.29 -21.47 -12.23
N GLN A 363 6.96 -20.98 -11.19
CA GLN A 363 8.30 -21.41 -10.81
C GLN A 363 8.24 -22.52 -9.77
N HIS A 364 8.88 -23.64 -10.07
CA HIS A 364 8.94 -24.80 -9.19
C HIS A 364 10.28 -24.95 -8.50
N ARG A 365 10.29 -25.77 -7.46
CA ARG A 365 11.46 -26.14 -6.64
C ARG A 365 12.63 -26.82 -7.38
N HIS A 366 12.53 -27.08 -8.69
CA HIS A 366 13.44 -28.00 -9.38
C HIS A 366 14.91 -27.49 -9.45
N ASN A 367 15.85 -28.45 -9.36
CA ASN A 367 17.32 -28.37 -9.55
C ASN A 367 17.99 -27.01 -9.31
N ASN A 368 18.39 -26.77 -8.06
CA ASN A 368 19.28 -25.68 -7.64
C ASN A 368 18.74 -24.24 -7.73
N ARG A 369 17.47 -24.02 -8.11
CA ARG A 369 16.86 -22.69 -7.95
C ARG A 369 16.63 -22.37 -6.47
N VAL A 370 16.98 -21.15 -6.06
CA VAL A 370 16.74 -20.66 -4.70
C VAL A 370 15.30 -20.17 -4.57
N SER A 371 14.73 -19.67 -5.67
CA SER A 371 13.38 -19.14 -5.78
C SER A 371 12.33 -20.14 -6.32
N MET A 372 11.07 -19.91 -5.94
CA MET A 372 9.87 -20.57 -6.48
C MET A 372 8.67 -19.63 -6.38
N THR A 373 7.57 -19.93 -7.08
CA THR A 373 6.29 -19.26 -6.86
C THR A 373 5.78 -19.65 -5.49
N ALA A 374 5.82 -18.70 -4.55
CA ALA A 374 5.36 -18.88 -3.19
C ALA A 374 3.84 -18.75 -3.12
N ALA A 375 3.24 -17.78 -3.81
CA ALA A 375 1.79 -17.63 -3.83
C ALA A 375 1.25 -17.21 -5.20
N PHE A 376 0.01 -17.61 -5.43
CA PHE A 376 -0.85 -17.07 -6.49
C PHE A 376 -2.17 -16.63 -5.86
N VAL A 377 -2.63 -15.44 -6.19
CA VAL A 377 -3.90 -14.89 -5.69
C VAL A 377 -4.74 -14.33 -6.83
N MET A 378 -6.06 -14.41 -6.66
CA MET A 378 -7.05 -13.74 -7.50
C MET A 378 -8.08 -13.02 -6.64
N PHE A 379 -8.37 -11.77 -6.97
CA PHE A 379 -9.42 -10.98 -6.35
C PHE A 379 -10.53 -10.78 -7.38
N ASP A 380 -11.70 -11.39 -7.16
CA ASP A 380 -12.93 -10.97 -7.84
C ASP A 380 -13.53 -9.81 -7.06
N THR A 381 -13.41 -8.62 -7.65
CA THR A 381 -13.76 -7.35 -7.02
C THR A 381 -15.26 -7.15 -6.93
N LYS A 382 -16.04 -7.75 -7.83
CA LYS A 382 -17.49 -7.63 -7.85
C LYS A 382 -18.16 -8.56 -6.83
N ARG A 383 -17.74 -9.82 -6.78
CA ARG A 383 -18.29 -10.82 -5.85
C ARG A 383 -17.61 -10.83 -4.50
N LYS A 384 -16.53 -10.05 -4.32
CA LYS A 384 -15.75 -9.96 -3.09
C LYS A 384 -15.20 -11.32 -2.67
N VAL A 385 -14.64 -12.04 -3.66
CA VAL A 385 -14.05 -13.38 -3.48
C VAL A 385 -12.53 -13.28 -3.62
N ILE A 386 -11.83 -13.70 -2.58
CA ILE A 386 -10.37 -13.77 -2.54
C ILE A 386 -9.97 -15.23 -2.73
N SER A 387 -9.24 -15.54 -3.78
CA SER A 387 -8.77 -16.89 -4.05
C SER A 387 -7.26 -16.95 -3.83
N VAL A 388 -6.78 -17.83 -2.95
CA VAL A 388 -5.36 -17.93 -2.56
C VAL A 388 -4.87 -19.34 -2.77
N CYS A 389 -3.77 -19.49 -3.51
CA CYS A 389 -3.04 -20.73 -3.67
C CYS A 389 -1.67 -20.65 -3.00
N LYS A 390 -1.38 -21.67 -2.19
CA LYS A 390 -0.06 -21.89 -1.62
C LYS A 390 0.82 -22.61 -2.63
N GLY A 391 1.91 -21.96 -2.99
CA GLY A 391 2.87 -22.45 -3.97
C GLY A 391 2.48 -22.18 -5.42
N PRO A 392 3.07 -22.94 -6.35
CA PRO A 392 2.81 -22.79 -7.78
C PRO A 392 1.38 -23.21 -8.14
N PRO A 393 0.61 -22.39 -8.88
CA PRO A 393 -0.81 -22.62 -9.13
C PRO A 393 -1.14 -23.88 -9.94
N CYS A 394 -0.17 -24.48 -10.63
CA CYS A 394 -0.41 -25.73 -11.38
C CYS A 394 -0.38 -26.98 -10.49
N GLN A 395 0.13 -26.86 -9.25
CA GLN A 395 0.24 -27.96 -8.28
C GLN A 395 -0.51 -27.67 -6.98
N GLY A 396 -0.73 -26.40 -6.66
CA GLY A 396 -1.42 -25.98 -5.46
C GLY A 396 -2.94 -26.02 -5.57
N VAL A 397 -3.59 -25.85 -4.42
CA VAL A 397 -5.04 -25.81 -4.29
C VAL A 397 -5.46 -24.37 -4.01
N MET A 398 -6.47 -23.87 -4.75
CA MET A 398 -7.07 -22.57 -4.48
C MET A 398 -8.02 -22.67 -3.28
N MET A 399 -7.77 -21.88 -2.24
CA MET A 399 -8.73 -21.60 -1.18
C MET A 399 -9.53 -20.34 -1.55
N HIS A 400 -10.85 -20.36 -1.40
CA HIS A 400 -11.72 -19.23 -1.71
C HIS A 400 -12.30 -18.64 -0.42
N PHE A 401 -12.03 -17.36 -0.19
CA PHE A 401 -12.44 -16.61 0.98
C PHE A 401 -13.38 -15.45 0.61
N THR A 402 -14.16 -15.02 1.59
CA THR A 402 -14.93 -13.78 1.56
C THR A 402 -14.86 -13.10 2.93
N PHE A 403 -15.39 -11.89 3.02
CA PHE A 403 -15.46 -11.13 4.27
C PHE A 403 -16.54 -11.72 5.18
N GLN A 404 -16.28 -11.72 6.49
CA GLN A 404 -17.30 -12.10 7.45
C GLN A 404 -18.47 -11.10 7.37
N LYS A 405 -19.68 -11.61 7.19
CA LYS A 405 -20.89 -10.79 7.31
C LYS A 405 -21.11 -10.46 8.78
N PHE A 406 -21.28 -9.18 9.11
CA PHE A 406 -21.71 -8.80 10.45
C PHE A 406 -23.09 -9.39 10.72
N ALA A 407 -23.25 -10.08 11.86
CA ALA A 407 -24.54 -10.54 12.33
C ALA A 407 -25.42 -9.32 12.62
N GLY A 408 -26.25 -8.91 11.66
CA GLY A 408 -27.14 -7.75 11.75
C GLY A 408 -27.33 -6.95 10.46
N GLY A 409 -26.55 -7.20 9.40
CA GLY A 409 -26.77 -6.61 8.07
C GLY A 409 -27.73 -7.47 7.26
N ASP A 410 -29.02 -7.16 7.30
CA ASP A 410 -30.00 -7.76 6.40
C ASP A 410 -29.83 -7.12 5.00
N ASP A 411 -28.94 -7.71 4.20
CA ASP A 411 -28.78 -7.37 2.77
C ASP A 411 -30.08 -7.60 1.97
N GLY A 412 -31.13 -8.19 2.58
CA GLY A 412 -32.41 -8.47 1.95
C GLY A 412 -33.44 -7.34 1.99
N ALA A 413 -33.24 -6.28 2.79
CA ALA A 413 -34.27 -5.24 2.97
C ALA A 413 -34.11 -4.05 2.02
N VAL A 414 -32.87 -3.70 1.63
CA VAL A 414 -32.60 -2.51 0.80
C VAL A 414 -32.97 -2.69 -0.67
N ASP A 415 -32.87 -3.92 -1.20
CA ASP A 415 -33.28 -4.24 -2.58
C ASP A 415 -34.80 -4.31 -2.76
N ALA A 416 -35.55 -4.51 -1.68
CA ALA A 416 -37.02 -4.53 -1.70
C ALA A 416 -37.59 -3.10 -1.68
N GLU A 417 -37.05 -2.21 -0.84
CA GLU A 417 -37.51 -0.82 -0.78
C GLU A 417 -37.14 -0.01 -2.04
N MET A 418 -35.99 -0.27 -2.69
CA MET A 418 -35.65 0.42 -3.95
C MET A 418 -36.55 0.01 -5.13
N LYS A 419 -37.01 -1.25 -5.17
CA LYS A 419 -37.94 -1.70 -6.21
C LYS A 419 -39.32 -1.07 -6.08
N ASP A 420 -39.80 -0.89 -4.85
CA ASP A 420 -41.11 -0.28 -4.61
C ASP A 420 -41.12 1.22 -4.95
N VAL A 421 -40.00 1.92 -4.77
CA VAL A 421 -39.85 3.36 -5.12
C VAL A 421 -39.74 3.58 -6.64
N GLU A 422 -39.06 2.70 -7.38
CA GLU A 422 -38.99 2.78 -8.85
C GLU A 422 -40.35 2.50 -9.52
N THR A 423 -41.14 1.55 -8.99
CA THR A 423 -42.52 1.32 -9.48
C THR A 423 -43.48 2.46 -9.13
N ALA A 424 -43.31 3.11 -7.97
CA ALA A 424 -44.17 4.23 -7.57
C ALA A 424 -43.90 5.51 -8.39
N ASN A 425 -42.66 5.76 -8.83
CA ASN A 425 -42.33 6.91 -9.68
C ASN A 425 -42.73 6.72 -11.15
N ALA A 426 -42.68 5.48 -11.67
CA ALA A 426 -43.12 5.19 -13.04
C ALA A 426 -44.65 5.37 -13.22
N ASP A 427 -45.44 5.13 -12.18
CA ASP A 427 -46.90 5.33 -12.19
C ASP A 427 -47.33 6.79 -12.01
N ALA A 428 -46.45 7.66 -11.50
CA ALA A 428 -46.70 9.09 -11.33
C ALA A 428 -46.39 9.90 -12.61
N GLU A 429 -45.35 9.55 -13.37
CA GLU A 429 -44.96 10.27 -14.60
C GLU A 429 -45.87 9.96 -15.81
N MET A 430 -46.69 8.90 -15.76
CA MET A 430 -47.65 8.56 -16.83
C MET A 430 -49.03 9.19 -16.67
N ARG A 431 -49.23 10.11 -15.70
CA ARG A 431 -50.52 10.79 -15.47
C ARG A 431 -50.56 12.30 -15.70
N GLU A 432 -49.44 12.94 -16.05
CA GLU A 432 -49.40 14.39 -16.30
C GLU A 432 -48.76 14.71 -17.67
N PHE A 433 -49.32 14.22 -18.78
CA PHE A 433 -49.11 14.86 -20.08
C PHE A 433 -50.34 14.66 -20.98
N GLY A 434 -51.29 15.59 -20.85
CA GLY A 434 -52.43 15.73 -21.75
C GLY A 434 -53.04 17.14 -21.61
N ASP A 435 -52.95 17.90 -22.70
CA ASP A 435 -53.65 19.17 -23.03
C ASP A 435 -53.22 20.39 -22.18
N ASP A 436 -52.86 21.57 -22.69
CA ASP A 436 -53.50 22.42 -23.70
C ASP A 436 -52.64 23.70 -23.91
N VAL A 437 -52.95 24.43 -24.97
CA VAL A 437 -52.28 25.64 -25.49
C VAL A 437 -52.90 26.91 -24.89
N THR A 438 -52.13 27.97 -24.60
CA THR A 438 -52.31 29.38 -25.06
C THR A 438 -51.67 30.48 -24.16
N SER A 439 -51.10 31.48 -24.88
CA SER A 439 -50.98 32.93 -24.61
C SER A 439 -50.05 33.54 -23.54
N ASP A 440 -49.14 34.37 -24.06
CA ASP A 440 -48.60 35.66 -23.58
C ASP A 440 -49.02 36.21 -22.22
N THR A 441 -48.03 36.65 -21.42
CA THR A 441 -47.84 38.06 -21.03
C THR A 441 -46.52 38.28 -20.25
N ALA A 442 -45.87 39.40 -20.55
CA ALA A 442 -44.70 39.92 -19.84
C ALA A 442 -45.11 40.72 -18.59
N MET A 443 -44.25 40.77 -17.55
CA MET A 443 -43.91 41.99 -16.77
C MET A 443 -42.90 41.74 -15.65
N ASP A 444 -41.84 42.55 -15.69
CA ASP A 444 -41.11 43.31 -14.65
C ASP A 444 -40.65 42.72 -13.30
N VAL A 445 -39.32 42.79 -13.13
CA VAL A 445 -38.51 43.47 -12.08
C VAL A 445 -39.00 43.43 -10.62
N ASP A 446 -38.16 42.91 -9.71
CA ASP A 446 -37.69 43.70 -8.57
C ASP A 446 -36.39 43.20 -7.91
N VAL A 447 -35.49 44.16 -7.74
CA VAL A 447 -34.25 44.10 -6.96
C VAL A 447 -34.55 44.68 -5.59
N VAL A 448 -34.21 43.98 -4.50
CA VAL A 448 -34.03 44.64 -3.20
C VAL A 448 -32.83 44.05 -2.46
N ASP A 449 -31.86 44.92 -2.22
CA ASP A 449 -30.71 44.75 -1.35
C ASP A 449 -30.96 45.58 -0.08
N ALA A 450 -30.56 45.09 1.11
CA ALA A 450 -29.95 45.86 2.22
C ALA A 450 -30.10 45.24 3.64
N LYS A 451 -28.92 44.94 4.21
CA LYS A 451 -28.36 45.45 5.49
C LYS A 451 -28.84 44.97 6.89
N ASN A 452 -27.82 44.49 7.62
CA ASN A 452 -27.36 44.79 9.00
C ASN A 452 -28.32 44.70 10.21
N VAL A 453 -27.91 43.90 11.20
CA VAL A 453 -27.85 44.31 12.63
C VAL A 453 -26.62 43.70 13.32
N VAL A 454 -25.84 44.56 13.97
CA VAL A 454 -24.75 44.29 14.93
C VAL A 454 -25.32 44.44 16.34
N ALA A 455 -24.87 43.65 17.32
CA ALA A 455 -24.97 44.00 18.74
C ALA A 455 -23.77 43.46 19.54
N ASP A 456 -23.06 44.41 20.15
CA ASP A 456 -22.00 44.27 21.16
C ASP A 456 -22.56 43.87 22.54
N ALA A 457 -21.72 43.24 23.37
CA ALA A 457 -21.72 43.43 24.82
C ALA A 457 -20.34 43.13 25.42
N GLU A 458 -19.70 44.19 25.94
CA GLU A 458 -18.46 44.17 26.73
C GLU A 458 -18.70 43.96 28.24
N MET A 459 -17.58 43.64 28.91
CA MET A 459 -17.13 44.09 30.26
C MET A 459 -17.45 43.24 31.51
N LYS A 460 -16.40 42.66 32.13
CA LYS A 460 -15.69 43.26 33.29
C LYS A 460 -14.52 42.40 33.84
N ASP A 461 -13.41 43.11 34.09
CA ASP A 461 -12.22 42.74 34.86
C ASP A 461 -12.49 42.46 36.36
N VAL A 462 -11.66 41.58 36.95
CA VAL A 462 -11.19 41.69 38.35
C VAL A 462 -9.72 41.26 38.44
N GLN A 463 -8.84 42.24 38.69
CA GLN A 463 -7.47 42.05 39.19
C GLN A 463 -7.47 41.76 40.70
N LYS A 464 -6.54 40.91 41.17
CA LYS A 464 -5.90 41.04 42.49
C LYS A 464 -4.43 40.63 42.42
N ASN A 465 -3.58 41.57 42.83
CA ASN A 465 -2.14 41.48 43.07
C ASN A 465 -1.80 40.58 44.27
N ASN A 466 -0.62 39.95 44.24
CA ASN A 466 0.40 40.21 45.27
C ASN A 466 1.81 39.72 44.87
N ASN A 467 2.78 40.61 45.10
CA ASN A 467 4.22 40.45 44.95
C ASN A 467 4.84 39.57 46.05
N ASN A 468 5.93 38.85 45.77
CA ASN A 468 7.17 39.01 46.54
C ASN A 468 8.44 38.44 45.85
N SER A 469 9.40 39.35 45.63
CA SER A 469 10.88 39.31 45.71
C SER A 469 11.73 38.02 45.49
N ASP A 470 12.68 38.16 44.53
CA ASP A 470 14.01 37.51 44.29
C ASP A 470 15.01 37.86 45.46
N PRO A 471 16.30 37.41 45.58
CA PRO A 471 17.15 36.70 44.61
C PRO A 471 18.29 35.73 45.09
N ARG A 472 18.91 35.05 44.09
CA ARG A 472 20.37 34.73 43.90
C ARG A 472 21.13 33.67 44.75
N SER A 473 21.71 32.71 44.00
CA SER A 473 23.17 32.47 43.81
C SER A 473 23.86 31.16 44.26
N ARG A 474 24.54 30.54 43.27
CA ARG A 474 25.91 29.95 43.23
C ARG A 474 26.30 28.76 44.12
N GLY A 475 26.90 27.74 43.46
CA GLY A 475 28.08 27.00 43.96
C GLY A 475 28.05 25.48 43.80
N GLY A 476 28.82 24.92 42.85
CA GLY A 476 29.41 23.57 42.98
C GLY A 476 30.81 23.67 43.62
N PRO A 477 31.73 22.68 43.48
CA PRO A 477 31.60 21.25 43.17
C PRO A 477 32.47 20.37 44.14
N LEU A 478 32.78 19.12 43.73
CA LEU A 478 33.87 18.20 44.15
C LEU A 478 33.48 17.02 45.07
N ASN A 479 33.58 15.79 44.56
CA ASN A 479 34.79 14.97 44.74
C ASN A 479 34.69 13.63 43.99
N GLY A 480 35.78 13.28 43.29
CA GLY A 480 36.04 11.94 42.81
C GLY A 480 37.44 11.52 43.24
N SER A 481 37.61 10.27 43.67
CA SER A 481 38.81 9.47 43.43
C SER A 481 38.70 8.05 44.03
N HIS A 482 39.04 7.09 43.16
CA HIS A 482 39.80 5.85 43.40
C HIS A 482 39.22 4.68 44.22
N GLY A 483 39.38 3.47 43.67
CA GLY A 483 39.47 2.25 44.49
C GLY A 483 39.06 0.95 43.79
N VAL A 484 40.02 0.28 43.16
CA VAL A 484 39.97 -1.10 42.66
C VAL A 484 39.71 -2.10 43.81
N ARG A 485 38.85 -3.13 43.62
CA ARG A 485 39.18 -4.57 43.82
C ARG A 485 37.98 -5.52 43.66
N ARG A 486 38.33 -6.71 43.14
CA ARG A 486 37.56 -7.96 43.00
C ARG A 486 36.91 -8.42 44.32
N GLY A 487 35.78 -9.11 44.21
CA GLY A 487 35.23 -9.95 45.28
C GLY A 487 33.87 -10.55 44.95
N THR A 488 33.87 -11.84 44.63
CA THR A 488 32.72 -12.77 44.56
C THR A 488 31.81 -12.73 45.79
N LEU A 489 30.48 -12.80 45.61
CA LEU A 489 29.59 -13.88 46.09
C LEU A 489 28.11 -13.48 46.04
N ALA A 490 27.31 -14.49 45.72
CA ALA A 490 25.86 -14.47 45.66
C ALA A 490 25.20 -14.21 47.02
N ALA A 491 24.06 -13.52 47.03
CA ALA A 491 22.91 -13.85 47.87
C ALA A 491 21.65 -13.13 47.39
N ARG A 492 20.54 -13.87 47.47
CA ARG A 492 19.16 -13.51 47.14
C ARG A 492 18.65 -12.32 47.97
N ALA A 493 17.81 -11.49 47.37
CA ALA A 493 16.75 -10.79 48.08
C ALA A 493 15.50 -10.70 47.18
N ARG A 494 14.39 -11.18 47.72
CA ARG A 494 13.01 -11.01 47.24
C ARG A 494 12.51 -9.61 47.63
N ASP A 495 11.30 -9.30 47.13
CA ASP A 495 10.39 -8.20 47.49
C ASP A 495 10.60 -6.91 46.67
N ALA A 496 9.58 -6.22 46.17
CA ALA A 496 8.14 -6.38 46.22
C ALA A 496 7.52 -5.60 45.04
N ALA A 497 6.41 -6.11 44.53
CA ALA A 497 5.52 -5.38 43.65
C ALA A 497 4.87 -4.21 44.40
N ALA A 498 4.80 -3.04 43.76
CA ALA A 498 4.02 -1.90 44.23
C ALA A 498 2.80 -1.68 43.32
N PRO A 499 1.61 -1.41 43.87
CA PRO A 499 0.32 -1.43 43.17
C PRO A 499 -0.07 -0.08 42.55
N TYR A 500 -0.83 -0.15 41.45
CA TYR A 500 -1.54 0.98 40.83
C TYR A 500 -2.65 1.55 41.73
N PRO A 501 -2.88 2.88 41.75
CA PRO A 501 -4.08 3.46 42.35
C PRO A 501 -5.24 3.61 41.32
N PRO A 502 -6.49 3.77 41.78
CA PRO A 502 -7.69 3.33 41.07
C PRO A 502 -8.46 4.42 40.30
N GLN A 503 -9.23 3.94 39.31
CA GLN A 503 -10.46 4.44 38.70
C GLN A 503 -10.95 5.87 39.02
N ALA A 504 -11.17 6.65 37.95
CA ALA A 504 -12.02 7.83 37.96
C ALA A 504 -13.11 7.77 36.86
N LYS A 505 -14.34 7.57 37.33
CA LYS A 505 -15.64 8.14 36.90
C LYS A 505 -15.97 8.22 35.40
N ARG A 506 -16.96 7.38 35.01
CA ARG A 506 -17.85 7.57 33.86
C ARG A 506 -18.42 9.00 33.85
N VAL A 507 -18.16 9.73 32.78
CA VAL A 507 -18.96 10.89 32.36
C VAL A 507 -19.71 10.47 31.11
N THR A 508 -21.02 10.31 31.22
CA THR A 508 -21.94 10.24 30.09
C THR A 508 -22.03 11.62 29.43
N MET A 509 -21.44 11.79 28.25
CA MET A 509 -21.80 12.90 27.35
C MET A 509 -22.72 12.37 26.25
N THR A 510 -23.94 12.87 26.27
CA THR A 510 -24.93 12.76 25.19
C THR A 510 -24.39 13.35 23.90
N ALA A 511 -24.54 12.58 22.81
CA ALA A 511 -24.13 12.90 21.46
C ALA A 511 -24.71 14.24 20.97
N ARG A 512 -23.81 15.14 20.56
CA ARG A 512 -24.12 16.20 19.60
C ARG A 512 -23.17 16.04 18.42
N ARG A 513 -23.79 15.93 17.23
CA ARG A 513 -23.19 15.82 15.89
C ARG A 513 -21.86 16.56 15.76
N THR A 514 -20.83 15.86 15.31
CA THR A 514 -19.56 16.47 14.87
C THR A 514 -19.09 15.83 13.57
N THR A 515 -19.49 16.43 12.46
CA THR A 515 -18.89 16.32 11.12
C THR A 515 -17.53 17.04 11.08
N ALA A 516 -16.67 16.84 12.09
CA ALA A 516 -15.52 17.70 12.36
C ALA A 516 -14.17 16.98 12.46
N MET A 517 -14.11 15.65 12.36
CA MET A 517 -12.84 14.90 12.48
C MET A 517 -12.12 14.68 11.15
N THR A 518 -12.82 14.61 10.03
CA THR A 518 -12.21 14.59 8.68
C THR A 518 -11.58 15.94 8.29
N ASP A 519 -12.04 17.02 8.91
CA ASP A 519 -11.65 18.39 8.57
C ASP A 519 -10.36 18.88 9.27
N VAL A 520 -10.02 18.28 10.44
CA VAL A 520 -8.80 18.61 11.20
C VAL A 520 -7.56 18.00 10.54
N ILE A 521 -7.70 16.85 9.87
CA ILE A 521 -6.63 16.29 9.05
C ILE A 521 -6.42 17.16 7.81
N TRP A 522 -7.46 17.77 7.23
CA TRP A 522 -7.32 18.58 6.01
C TRP A 522 -6.81 20.02 6.27
N LYS A 523 -7.18 20.66 7.38
CA LYS A 523 -6.79 22.06 7.68
C LYS A 523 -5.31 22.24 8.06
N SER A 524 -4.64 21.21 8.56
CA SER A 524 -3.19 21.26 8.81
C SER A 524 -2.36 21.31 7.50
N PHE A 525 -2.94 20.87 6.38
CA PHE A 525 -2.27 20.89 5.06
C PHE A 525 -2.41 22.21 4.29
N ALA A 526 -3.31 23.12 4.69
CA ALA A 526 -3.60 24.35 3.94
C ALA A 526 -2.74 25.59 4.35
N SER A 527 -1.91 25.50 5.39
CA SER A 527 -1.23 26.69 5.96
C SER A 527 0.22 26.92 5.51
N ARG A 528 0.78 26.09 4.62
CA ARG A 528 2.15 26.26 4.10
C ARG A 528 2.19 26.48 2.60
N SER A 529 1.61 27.59 2.15
CA SER A 529 1.87 28.11 0.81
C SER A 529 1.66 29.62 0.73
N ARG A 530 2.47 30.41 1.45
CA ARG A 530 2.70 31.82 1.13
C ARG A 530 4.13 32.23 1.50
N ALA A 531 5.04 32.10 0.53
CA ALA A 531 6.20 32.99 0.42
C ALA A 531 5.99 33.83 -0.85
N PRO A 532 6.25 35.15 -0.84
CA PRO A 532 6.00 36.02 -1.99
C PRO A 532 7.01 35.73 -3.11
N VAL A 533 6.49 35.61 -4.34
CA VAL A 533 7.26 35.49 -5.57
C VAL A 533 7.79 36.88 -5.95
N GLU A 534 9.11 37.06 -5.98
CA GLU A 534 9.73 38.19 -6.67
C GLU A 534 9.57 38.00 -8.19
N ALA A 535 9.09 39.05 -8.87
CA ALA A 535 8.82 39.03 -10.30
C ALA A 535 10.11 38.92 -11.13
N MET A 536 10.19 37.92 -12.01
CA MET A 536 11.27 37.83 -13.01
C MET A 536 11.10 38.89 -14.12
N PRO A 537 12.19 39.44 -14.66
CA PRO A 537 12.14 40.38 -15.79
C PRO A 537 11.82 39.66 -17.12
N PRO A 538 11.24 40.37 -18.11
CA PRO A 538 10.80 39.77 -19.37
C PRO A 538 11.97 39.37 -20.28
N PRO A 539 11.77 38.37 -21.17
CA PRO A 539 12.81 37.88 -22.07
C PRO A 539 13.10 38.87 -23.23
N PRO A 540 14.31 38.83 -23.81
CA PRO A 540 14.69 39.71 -24.92
C PRO A 540 14.02 39.29 -26.26
N PRO A 541 13.85 40.24 -27.20
CA PRO A 541 13.17 40.00 -28.47
C PRO A 541 14.00 39.16 -29.47
N PRO A 542 13.34 38.47 -30.43
CA PRO A 542 13.97 37.57 -31.38
C PRO A 542 14.77 38.33 -32.47
N ALA A 543 15.90 37.76 -32.87
CA ALA A 543 16.72 38.26 -33.97
C ALA A 543 16.15 37.87 -35.35
N SER A 544 16.14 38.82 -36.28
CA SER A 544 15.71 38.66 -37.68
C SER A 544 16.70 37.84 -38.53
N PRO A 545 16.25 37.22 -39.64
CA PRO A 545 17.01 36.21 -40.38
C PRO A 545 17.86 36.81 -41.50
N VAL A 546 19.04 36.23 -41.75
CA VAL A 546 19.81 36.44 -42.98
C VAL A 546 20.33 35.10 -43.51
N GLY A 547 19.75 34.68 -44.64
CA GLY A 547 20.48 34.37 -45.87
C GLY A 547 21.37 33.13 -45.94
N SER A 548 20.77 32.03 -46.42
CA SER A 548 21.13 31.28 -47.65
C SER A 548 22.48 30.56 -47.84
N LEU A 549 22.33 29.36 -48.43
CA LEU A 549 23.28 28.55 -49.22
C LEU A 549 24.31 27.76 -48.41
N GLY A 550 24.54 26.47 -48.63
CA GLY A 550 24.10 25.54 -49.67
C GLY A 550 24.81 24.21 -49.43
N ASP A 551 24.35 23.18 -50.14
CA ASP A 551 24.75 21.78 -50.11
C ASP A 551 26.26 21.48 -49.96
N ALA A 552 26.58 20.36 -49.30
CA ALA A 552 27.18 19.18 -49.97
C ALA A 552 27.92 18.25 -48.97
N THR A 553 27.44 17.01 -48.91
CA THR A 553 28.16 15.71 -48.99
C THR A 553 29.44 15.44 -48.19
N ASP A 554 29.41 14.25 -47.56
CA ASP A 554 30.49 13.27 -47.40
C ASP A 554 31.74 13.63 -46.59
N ALA A 555 32.01 12.85 -45.54
CA ALA A 555 32.93 11.70 -45.64
C ALA A 555 33.60 11.30 -44.31
N PHE A 556 34.04 10.03 -44.29
CA PHE A 556 35.01 9.35 -43.43
C PHE A 556 34.50 8.82 -42.07
N MET A 557 34.33 7.50 -41.92
CA MET A 557 35.36 6.43 -41.73
C MET A 557 36.14 6.64 -40.43
N ASP A 558 35.96 5.75 -39.45
CA ASP A 558 36.67 4.47 -39.30
C ASP A 558 38.12 4.71 -38.87
N GLU A 559 38.45 4.31 -37.63
CA GLU A 559 39.60 3.45 -37.34
C GLU A 559 39.80 3.24 -35.83
N THR A 560 39.97 1.95 -35.50
CA THR A 560 40.73 1.35 -34.38
C THR A 560 40.15 1.30 -32.96
#